data_AF-A0A3E3E4K9-F1
#
_entry.id   AF-A0A3E3E4K9-F1
#
_cell.length_a   1.000
_cell.length_b   1.000
_cell.length_c   1.000
_cell.angle_alpha   90.00
_cell.angle_beta   90.00
_cell.angle_gamma   90.00
#
_symmetry.space_group_name_H-M   'P 1'
#
loop_
_entity.id
_entity.type
_entity.pdbx_description
1 polymer ?
#
loop_
_entity_poly.entity_id
_entity_poly.type
_entity_poly.pdbx_seq_one_letter_code
_entity_poly.pdbx_strand_id
1 'polypeptide(L)'
;MEKQVYKVKQKLLKCRSLLSYGNASVWDRISSYSTSLIVVSSDKKKFADNRILLAIEEEEANSYLIDSYMNIVNQLDKDARSIVSFAYMKNHYTVNVIASILSMSERNVQRILSDSLRMIAYLDPDIDFTINDLKNYYYYTRNKKNNLVIKRTVFVLIKNHYATVKELLIGEEISFDDLQAYYSNKIESKFEQRKVLRVIYYLAFAFETIEENEFIELMKHTQASKKEINRKLKKVRLHQINDGLNKKNIKAEL
;
A
#
# COMPACT_ATOMS: atom_id res chain seq x y z
N MET A 1 -13.85 9.33 3.64
CA MET A 1 -12.84 8.64 4.49
C MET A 1 -13.35 7.31 5.05
N GLU A 2 -14.46 7.27 5.81
CA GLU A 2 -14.92 6.00 6.42
C GLU A 2 -15.40 4.96 5.40
N LYS A 3 -16.01 5.41 4.30
CA LYS A 3 -16.43 4.54 3.18
C LYS A 3 -15.25 3.80 2.54
N GLN A 4 -14.11 4.47 2.35
CA GLN A 4 -12.89 3.85 1.80
C GLN A 4 -12.30 2.82 2.78
N VAL A 5 -12.21 3.17 4.06
CA VAL A 5 -11.75 2.24 5.11
C VAL A 5 -12.68 1.02 5.21
N TYR A 6 -13.99 1.20 5.03
CA TYR A 6 -14.94 0.10 4.98
C TYR A 6 -14.67 -0.83 3.79
N LYS A 7 -14.40 -0.29 2.59
CA LYS A 7 -14.01 -1.10 1.41
C LYS A 7 -12.76 -1.95 1.69
N VAL A 8 -11.74 -1.38 2.32
CA VAL A 8 -10.52 -2.11 2.73
C VAL A 8 -10.89 -3.29 3.63
N LYS A 9 -11.72 -3.07 4.66
CA LYS A 9 -12.16 -4.14 5.56
C LYS A 9 -12.87 -5.26 4.82
N GLN A 10 -13.76 -4.92 3.88
CA GLN A 10 -14.47 -5.92 3.07
C GLN A 10 -13.52 -6.74 2.19
N LYS A 11 -12.56 -6.09 1.52
CA LYS A 11 -11.54 -6.78 0.72
C LYS A 11 -10.65 -7.69 1.58
N LEU A 12 -10.22 -7.25 2.78
CA LEU A 12 -9.45 -8.07 3.71
C LEU A 12 -10.25 -9.30 4.22
N LEU A 13 -11.54 -9.11 4.54
CA LEU A 13 -12.42 -10.21 4.94
C LEU A 13 -12.66 -11.20 3.80
N LYS A 14 -12.80 -10.71 2.56
CA LYS A 14 -12.85 -11.56 1.36
C LYS A 14 -11.57 -12.37 1.21
N CYS A 15 -10.39 -11.76 1.38
CA CYS A 15 -9.11 -12.47 1.38
C CYS A 15 -9.08 -13.58 2.44
N ARG A 16 -9.53 -13.31 3.67
CA ARG A 16 -9.64 -14.35 4.71
C ARG A 16 -10.51 -15.52 4.28
N SER A 17 -11.69 -15.23 3.75
CA SER A 17 -12.61 -16.27 3.28
C SER A 17 -11.95 -17.14 2.22
N LEU A 18 -11.32 -16.52 1.21
CA LEU A 18 -10.61 -17.24 0.15
C LEU A 18 -9.41 -18.06 0.67
N LEU A 19 -8.65 -17.53 1.64
CA LEU A 19 -7.52 -18.24 2.24
C LEU A 19 -7.94 -19.39 3.16
N SER A 20 -9.09 -19.26 3.83
CA SER A 20 -9.55 -20.26 4.82
C SER A 20 -10.34 -21.40 4.19
N TYR A 21 -11.13 -21.09 3.15
CA TYR A 21 -12.05 -22.04 2.52
C TYR A 21 -11.63 -22.41 1.09
N GLY A 22 -10.54 -21.82 0.59
CA GLY A 22 -10.09 -21.98 -0.78
C GLY A 22 -10.83 -21.06 -1.75
N ASN A 23 -10.21 -20.86 -2.91
CA ASN A 23 -10.91 -20.33 -4.07
C ASN A 23 -11.67 -21.50 -4.69
N ALA A 24 -12.99 -21.40 -4.85
CA ALA A 24 -13.78 -22.50 -5.40
C ALA A 24 -13.35 -22.74 -6.85
N SER A 25 -12.61 -23.83 -7.08
CA SER A 25 -12.05 -24.24 -8.36
C SER A 25 -13.14 -24.28 -9.42
N VAL A 26 -12.83 -23.76 -10.61
CA VAL A 26 -13.68 -23.89 -11.81
C VAL A 26 -14.17 -25.33 -11.99
N TRP A 27 -13.33 -26.32 -11.67
CA TRP A 27 -13.65 -27.75 -11.81
C TRP A 27 -14.65 -28.26 -10.77
N ASP A 28 -14.62 -27.74 -9.55
CA ASP A 28 -15.60 -28.07 -8.51
C ASP A 28 -16.97 -27.46 -8.84
N ARG A 29 -16.99 -26.29 -9.48
CA ARG A 29 -18.22 -25.68 -9.98
C ARG A 29 -18.77 -26.45 -11.18
N ILE A 30 -17.91 -26.85 -12.13
CA ILE A 30 -18.29 -27.67 -13.30
C ILE A 30 -18.88 -29.03 -12.88
N SER A 31 -18.30 -29.72 -11.89
CA SER A 31 -18.81 -31.02 -11.43
C SER A 31 -20.22 -30.92 -10.82
N SER A 32 -20.54 -29.80 -10.15
CA SER A 32 -21.89 -29.51 -9.64
C SER A 32 -22.91 -29.12 -10.73
N TYR A 33 -22.46 -28.68 -11.90
CA TYR A 33 -23.33 -28.46 -13.06
C TYR A 33 -23.67 -29.76 -13.79
N SER A 34 -22.81 -30.78 -13.67
CA SER A 34 -23.02 -32.11 -14.27
C SER A 34 -24.10 -32.93 -13.57
N THR A 35 -24.47 -32.61 -12.33
CA THR A 35 -25.49 -33.34 -11.56
C THR A 35 -26.93 -32.85 -11.78
N SER A 36 -27.19 -31.90 -12.70
CA SER A 36 -28.56 -31.44 -12.99
C SER A 36 -28.77 -31.03 -14.46
N LEU A 37 -28.39 -31.90 -15.39
CA LEU A 37 -28.76 -31.78 -16.81
C LEU A 37 -29.34 -33.10 -17.34
N ILE A 38 -30.55 -33.42 -16.89
CA ILE A 38 -31.53 -34.11 -17.74
C ILE A 38 -32.56 -33.07 -18.13
N VAL A 39 -32.28 -32.31 -19.19
CA VAL A 39 -33.32 -31.59 -19.95
C VAL A 39 -33.10 -31.92 -21.42
N VAL A 40 -33.91 -32.84 -21.90
CA VAL A 40 -34.09 -33.13 -23.32
C VAL A 40 -34.90 -31.97 -23.90
N SER A 41 -34.22 -30.95 -24.43
CA SER A 41 -34.83 -30.06 -25.42
C SER A 41 -33.79 -29.68 -26.47
N SER A 42 -34.04 -30.09 -27.71
CA SER A 42 -33.17 -29.93 -28.87
C SER A 42 -33.12 -28.51 -29.46
N ASP A 43 -33.52 -27.49 -28.70
CA ASP A 43 -33.51 -26.10 -29.13
C ASP A 43 -32.94 -25.18 -28.03
N LYS A 44 -31.62 -24.99 -28.01
CA LYS A 44 -30.94 -23.74 -27.64
C LYS A 44 -29.41 -23.89 -27.69
N LYS A 45 -28.81 -23.24 -28.68
CA LYS A 45 -27.36 -23.01 -28.80
C LYS A 45 -26.87 -21.99 -27.75
N LYS A 46 -25.67 -22.25 -27.18
CA LYS A 46 -24.67 -21.30 -26.63
C LYS A 46 -24.96 -20.54 -25.30
N PHE A 47 -25.21 -21.23 -24.17
CA PHE A 47 -25.18 -20.57 -22.85
C PHE A 47 -24.16 -21.12 -21.84
N ALA A 48 -23.55 -22.28 -22.10
CA ALA A 48 -22.61 -22.91 -21.16
C ALA A 48 -21.20 -22.28 -21.20
N ASP A 49 -20.69 -21.93 -22.39
CA ASP A 49 -19.33 -21.39 -22.57
C ASP A 49 -19.09 -20.09 -21.79
N ASN A 50 -20.12 -19.24 -21.67
CA ASN A 50 -20.00 -17.97 -20.96
C ASN A 50 -19.90 -18.16 -19.43
N ARG A 51 -20.47 -19.24 -18.87
CA ARG A 51 -20.44 -19.51 -17.42
C ARG A 51 -19.10 -20.06 -16.94
N ILE A 52 -18.47 -20.88 -17.77
CA ILE A 52 -17.11 -21.40 -17.50
C ILE A 52 -16.12 -20.24 -17.57
N LEU A 53 -16.22 -19.39 -18.59
CA LEU A 53 -15.38 -18.19 -18.71
C LEU A 53 -15.53 -17.26 -17.50
N LEU A 54 -16.76 -16.95 -17.08
CA LEU A 54 -17.01 -16.14 -15.87
C LEU A 54 -16.42 -16.77 -14.60
N ALA A 55 -16.46 -18.09 -14.47
CA ALA A 55 -15.88 -18.78 -13.31
C ALA A 55 -14.34 -18.68 -13.31
N ILE A 56 -13.70 -18.76 -14.48
CA ILE A 56 -12.24 -18.58 -14.64
C ILE A 56 -11.86 -17.14 -14.31
N GLU A 57 -12.57 -16.15 -14.86
CA GLU A 57 -12.33 -14.73 -14.59
C GLU A 57 -12.49 -14.41 -13.09
N GLU A 58 -13.49 -14.98 -12.42
CA GLU A 58 -13.65 -14.84 -10.97
C GLU A 58 -12.52 -15.50 -10.19
N GLU A 59 -12.05 -16.67 -10.62
CA GLU A 59 -10.95 -17.38 -9.97
C GLU A 59 -9.66 -16.56 -10.06
N GLU A 60 -9.33 -16.06 -11.25
CA GLU A 60 -8.17 -15.20 -11.50
C GLU A 60 -8.25 -13.88 -10.72
N ALA A 61 -9.42 -13.22 -10.72
CA ALA A 61 -9.62 -11.98 -9.98
C ALA A 61 -9.47 -12.18 -8.45
N ASN A 62 -9.90 -13.34 -7.93
CA ASN A 62 -9.74 -13.69 -6.52
C ASN A 62 -8.27 -13.94 -6.17
N SER A 63 -7.52 -14.65 -7.02
CA SER A 63 -6.08 -14.87 -6.83
C SER A 63 -5.32 -13.54 -6.86
N TYR A 64 -5.60 -12.69 -7.85
CA TYR A 64 -5.02 -11.35 -7.93
C TYR A 64 -5.33 -10.50 -6.70
N LEU A 65 -6.57 -10.56 -6.18
CA LEU A 65 -6.95 -9.85 -4.96
C LEU A 65 -6.12 -10.30 -3.76
N ILE A 66 -5.97 -11.61 -3.55
CA ILE A 66 -5.18 -12.17 -2.45
C ILE A 66 -3.73 -11.72 -2.56
N ASP A 67 -3.12 -11.87 -3.73
CA ASP A 67 -1.71 -11.51 -3.95
C ASP A 67 -1.50 -10.01 -3.73
N SER A 68 -2.39 -9.17 -4.26
CA SER A 68 -2.34 -7.73 -4.08
C SER A 68 -2.44 -7.35 -2.59
N TYR A 69 -3.40 -7.91 -1.85
CA TYR A 69 -3.61 -7.55 -0.44
C TYR A 69 -2.55 -8.15 0.49
N MET A 70 -2.04 -9.35 0.20
CA MET A 70 -0.89 -9.91 0.91
C MET A 70 0.35 -9.05 0.68
N ASN A 71 0.59 -8.60 -0.56
CA ASN A 71 1.67 -7.68 -0.87
C ASN A 71 1.53 -6.38 -0.09
N ILE A 72 0.36 -5.71 -0.09
CA ILE A 72 0.12 -4.47 0.66
C ILE A 72 0.29 -4.66 2.17
N VAL A 73 -0.25 -5.74 2.76
CA VAL A 73 -0.14 -6.01 4.20
C VAL A 73 1.31 -6.30 4.61
N ASN A 74 2.09 -6.95 3.74
CA ASN A 74 3.51 -7.18 3.97
C ASN A 74 4.35 -5.89 3.97
N GLN A 75 3.86 -4.77 3.42
CA GLN A 75 4.58 -3.49 3.43
C GLN A 75 4.51 -2.80 4.80
N LEU A 76 3.48 -3.13 5.58
CA LEU A 76 3.29 -2.58 6.92
C LEU A 76 4.39 -3.04 7.88
N ASP A 77 4.66 -2.23 8.90
CA ASP A 77 5.51 -2.56 10.05
C ASP A 77 5.04 -3.83 10.76
N LYS A 78 5.96 -4.52 11.43
CA LYS A 78 5.72 -5.86 12.03
C LYS A 78 4.45 -5.90 12.88
N ASP A 79 4.28 -4.92 13.75
CA ASP A 79 3.11 -4.84 14.65
C ASP A 79 1.84 -4.54 13.87
N ALA A 80 1.89 -3.59 12.94
CA ALA A 80 0.76 -3.25 12.06
C ALA A 80 0.30 -4.44 11.22
N ARG A 81 1.24 -5.16 10.60
CA ARG A 81 1.00 -6.39 9.84
C ARG A 81 0.34 -7.44 10.71
N SER A 82 0.87 -7.68 11.92
CA SER A 82 0.34 -8.68 12.85
C SER A 82 -1.07 -8.33 13.29
N ILE A 83 -1.31 -7.07 13.66
CA ILE A 83 -2.62 -6.57 14.08
C ILE A 83 -3.64 -6.71 12.95
N VAL A 84 -3.32 -6.30 11.71
CA VAL A 84 -4.22 -6.45 10.56
C VAL A 84 -4.49 -7.93 10.25
N SER A 85 -3.45 -8.77 10.33
CA SER A 85 -3.58 -10.20 10.08
C SER A 85 -4.51 -10.87 11.10
N PHE A 86 -4.35 -10.59 12.39
CA PHE A 86 -5.24 -11.10 13.43
C PHE A 86 -6.65 -10.54 13.34
N ALA A 87 -6.79 -9.25 13.04
CA ALA A 87 -8.08 -8.58 12.98
C ALA A 87 -8.91 -8.98 11.76
N TYR A 88 -8.29 -9.29 10.62
CA TYR A 88 -9.04 -9.46 9.36
C TYR A 88 -8.65 -10.67 8.52
N MET A 89 -7.39 -11.09 8.46
CA MET A 89 -6.95 -12.11 7.48
C MET A 89 -6.93 -13.54 8.00
N LYS A 90 -6.68 -13.74 9.29
CA LYS A 90 -6.57 -15.09 9.89
C LYS A 90 -7.75 -15.38 10.81
N ASN A 91 -7.76 -14.79 11.99
CA ASN A 91 -8.61 -15.25 13.09
C ASN A 91 -9.81 -14.34 13.37
N HIS A 92 -9.79 -13.10 12.84
CA HIS A 92 -10.80 -12.07 13.10
C HIS A 92 -11.04 -11.83 14.59
N TYR A 93 -9.94 -11.67 15.32
CA TYR A 93 -9.95 -11.43 16.74
C TYR A 93 -10.40 -10.01 17.08
N THR A 94 -11.04 -9.88 18.23
CA THR A 94 -11.39 -8.60 18.84
C THR A 94 -10.13 -7.88 19.35
N VAL A 95 -10.22 -6.56 19.49
CA VAL A 95 -9.10 -5.69 19.90
C VAL A 95 -8.48 -6.15 21.22
N ASN A 96 -9.29 -6.53 22.21
CA ASN A 96 -8.83 -7.01 23.52
C ASN A 96 -7.98 -8.29 23.40
N VAL A 97 -8.40 -9.24 22.57
CA VAL A 97 -7.65 -10.49 22.32
C VAL A 97 -6.31 -10.18 21.65
N ILE A 98 -6.31 -9.31 20.64
CA ILE A 98 -5.06 -8.89 19.95
C ILE A 98 -4.12 -8.17 20.93
N ALA A 99 -4.66 -7.31 21.80
CA ALA A 99 -3.92 -6.61 22.84
C ALA A 99 -3.23 -7.58 23.80
N SER A 100 -3.93 -8.64 24.23
CA SER A 100 -3.36 -9.71 25.04
C SER A 100 -2.26 -10.48 24.30
N ILE A 101 -2.49 -10.88 23.04
CA ILE A 101 -1.52 -11.65 22.24
C ILE A 101 -0.22 -10.87 22.03
N LEU A 102 -0.32 -9.57 21.73
CA LEU A 102 0.83 -8.73 21.42
C LEU A 102 1.43 -8.03 22.64
N SER A 103 0.87 -8.23 23.83
CA SER A 103 1.29 -7.53 25.05
C SER A 103 1.29 -6.00 24.87
N MET A 104 0.22 -5.46 24.27
CA MET A 104 0.02 -4.02 24.03
C MET A 104 -1.29 -3.55 24.63
N SER A 105 -1.45 -2.25 24.91
CA SER A 105 -2.76 -1.73 25.32
C SER A 105 -3.78 -1.74 24.18
N GLU A 106 -5.05 -1.96 24.50
CA GLU A 106 -6.14 -1.91 23.52
C GLU A 106 -6.17 -0.59 22.74
N ARG A 107 -5.91 0.53 23.42
CA ARG A 107 -5.80 1.85 22.80
C ARG A 107 -4.71 1.90 21.74
N ASN A 108 -3.56 1.26 21.98
CA ASN A 108 -2.48 1.18 21.01
C ASN A 108 -2.87 0.28 19.83
N VAL A 109 -3.50 -0.86 20.07
CA VAL A 109 -3.99 -1.76 19.01
C VAL A 109 -5.02 -1.05 18.12
N GLN A 110 -6.03 -0.39 18.70
CA GLN A 110 -7.01 0.39 17.95
C GLN A 110 -6.36 1.49 17.12
N ARG A 111 -5.35 2.16 17.68
CA ARG A 111 -4.61 3.19 16.97
C ARG A 111 -3.87 2.61 15.77
N ILE A 112 -3.08 1.56 15.98
CA ILE A 112 -2.28 0.95 14.91
C ILE A 112 -3.21 0.38 13.83
N LEU A 113 -4.31 -0.28 14.20
CA LEU A 113 -5.29 -0.80 13.28
C LEU A 113 -5.93 0.32 12.43
N SER A 114 -6.34 1.43 13.06
CA SER A 114 -6.96 2.57 12.38
C SER A 114 -6.01 3.27 11.40
N ASP A 115 -4.74 3.42 11.80
CA ASP A 115 -3.68 3.97 10.97
C ASP A 115 -3.37 3.02 9.79
N SER A 116 -3.29 1.71 10.05
CA SER A 116 -2.98 0.68 9.05
C SER A 116 -4.04 0.57 7.96
N LEU A 117 -5.32 0.56 8.34
CA LEU A 117 -6.42 0.46 7.36
C LEU A 117 -6.44 1.65 6.38
N ARG A 118 -6.05 2.84 6.83
CA ARG A 118 -5.94 4.03 5.96
C ARG A 118 -4.70 4.00 5.09
N MET A 119 -3.60 3.44 5.60
CA MET A 119 -2.41 3.21 4.77
C MET A 119 -2.70 2.17 3.68
N ILE A 120 -3.41 1.08 4.00
CA ILE A 120 -3.87 0.11 3.00
C ILE A 120 -4.79 0.78 1.98
N ALA A 121 -5.71 1.65 2.41
CA ALA A 121 -6.57 2.40 1.49
C ALA A 121 -5.77 3.26 0.51
N TYR A 122 -4.69 3.90 0.98
CA TYR A 122 -3.80 4.70 0.14
C TYR A 122 -2.98 3.88 -0.85
N LEU A 123 -2.61 2.65 -0.48
CA LEU A 123 -1.79 1.76 -1.31
C LEU A 123 -2.60 0.93 -2.31
N ASP A 124 -3.91 0.82 -2.11
CA ASP A 124 -4.82 0.09 -3.00
C ASP A 124 -5.26 1.02 -4.16
N PRO A 125 -4.82 0.77 -5.40
CA PRO A 125 -5.14 1.63 -6.54
C PRO A 125 -6.64 1.62 -6.91
N ASP A 126 -7.41 0.61 -6.47
CA ASP A 126 -8.86 0.55 -6.73
C ASP A 126 -9.67 1.37 -5.72
N ILE A 127 -9.01 1.90 -4.68
CA ILE A 127 -9.64 2.72 -3.66
C ILE A 127 -9.25 4.16 -3.91
N ASP A 128 -10.26 4.97 -4.25
CA ASP A 128 -10.12 6.43 -4.34
C ASP A 128 -9.85 7.04 -2.95
N PHE A 129 -8.58 7.01 -2.56
CA PHE A 129 -8.03 7.49 -1.29
C PHE A 129 -6.64 8.07 -1.50
N THR A 130 -6.54 9.38 -1.34
CA THR A 130 -5.34 10.14 -1.70
C THR A 130 -4.45 10.39 -0.48
N ILE A 131 -3.24 10.91 -0.73
CA ILE A 131 -2.38 11.39 0.35
C ILE A 131 -3.02 12.53 1.15
N ASN A 132 -3.87 13.34 0.52
CA ASN A 132 -4.59 14.41 1.21
C ASN A 132 -5.61 13.85 2.21
N ASP A 133 -6.25 12.72 1.91
CA ASP A 133 -7.10 12.01 2.85
C ASP A 133 -6.32 11.50 4.07
N LEU A 134 -5.10 10.98 3.86
CA LEU A 134 -4.18 10.63 4.94
C LEU A 134 -3.80 11.85 5.78
N LYS A 135 -3.38 12.96 5.13
CA LYS A 135 -3.01 14.21 5.82
C LYS A 135 -4.17 14.71 6.68
N ASN A 136 -5.38 14.76 6.13
CA ASN A 136 -6.59 15.18 6.83
C ASN A 136 -6.87 14.29 8.06
N TYR A 137 -6.78 12.96 7.92
CA TYR A 137 -6.98 12.05 9.06
C TYR A 137 -6.01 12.35 10.22
N TYR A 138 -4.72 12.46 9.91
CA TYR A 138 -3.71 12.70 10.92
C TYR A 138 -3.77 14.12 11.49
N TYR A 139 -4.18 15.10 10.70
CA TYR A 139 -4.39 16.47 11.15
C TYR A 139 -5.58 16.54 12.12
N TYR A 140 -6.78 16.17 11.66
CA TYR A 140 -8.02 16.34 12.43
C TYR A 140 -8.18 15.35 13.59
N THR A 141 -7.79 14.08 13.39
CA THR A 141 -8.04 13.03 14.41
C THR A 141 -6.85 12.85 15.36
N ARG A 142 -5.66 13.28 14.98
CA ARG A 142 -4.42 13.02 15.74
C ARG A 142 -3.62 14.26 16.10
N ASN A 143 -4.02 15.45 15.65
CA ASN A 143 -3.28 16.71 15.80
C ASN A 143 -1.79 16.54 15.45
N LYS A 144 -1.52 15.80 14.37
CA LYS A 144 -0.15 15.53 13.91
C LYS A 144 0.24 16.50 12.80
N LYS A 145 1.49 16.94 12.84
CA LYS A 145 2.09 17.76 11.77
C LYS A 145 2.21 16.96 10.47
N ASN A 146 1.96 17.60 9.33
CA ASN A 146 2.03 17.00 7.99
C ASN A 146 3.34 16.23 7.76
N ASN A 147 4.46 16.73 8.28
CA ASN A 147 5.77 16.08 8.18
C ASN A 147 5.79 14.66 8.76
N LEU A 148 5.00 14.37 9.80
CA LEU A 148 4.92 13.02 10.35
C LEU A 148 4.21 12.05 9.41
N VAL A 149 3.17 12.52 8.72
CA VAL A 149 2.42 11.74 7.71
C VAL A 149 3.35 11.40 6.56
N ILE A 150 4.04 12.40 6.02
CA ILE A 150 5.01 12.24 4.93
C ILE A 150 6.07 11.19 5.30
N LYS A 151 6.68 11.30 6.49
CA LYS A 151 7.66 10.32 6.95
C LYS A 151 7.11 8.90 7.00
N ARG A 152 5.90 8.73 7.52
CA ARG A 152 5.25 7.41 7.63
C ARG A 152 4.92 6.83 6.26
N THR A 153 4.39 7.64 5.35
CA THR A 153 4.09 7.19 3.98
C THR A 153 5.35 6.79 3.25
N VAL A 154 6.41 7.61 3.29
CA VAL A 154 7.70 7.29 2.66
C VAL A 154 8.29 6.01 3.24
N PHE A 155 8.20 5.77 4.55
CA PHE A 155 8.70 4.54 5.17
C PHE A 155 8.08 3.27 4.57
N VAL A 156 6.79 3.33 4.27
CA VAL A 156 6.09 2.18 3.67
C VAL A 156 6.50 2.02 2.21
N LEU A 157 6.58 3.13 1.47
CA LEU A 157 6.95 3.11 0.04
C LEU A 157 8.38 2.59 -0.20
N ILE A 158 9.35 2.98 0.64
CA ILE A 158 10.75 2.58 0.44
C ILE A 158 10.98 1.07 0.55
N LYS A 159 10.08 0.34 1.23
CA LYS A 159 10.19 -1.12 1.36
C LYS A 159 9.89 -1.86 0.06
N ASN A 160 9.06 -1.29 -0.82
CA ASN A 160 8.61 -1.95 -2.05
C ASN A 160 9.34 -1.45 -3.29
N HIS A 161 9.79 -0.20 -3.25
CA HIS A 161 10.45 0.45 -4.36
C HIS A 161 11.97 0.37 -4.23
N TYR A 162 12.52 -0.75 -3.75
CA TYR A 162 13.96 -0.87 -3.45
C TYR A 162 14.86 -0.45 -4.60
N ALA A 163 14.59 -0.95 -5.81
CA ALA A 163 15.37 -0.61 -7.01
C ALA A 163 15.28 0.90 -7.33
N THR A 164 14.06 1.43 -7.39
CA THR A 164 13.78 2.86 -7.61
C THR A 164 14.44 3.75 -6.54
N VAL A 165 14.32 3.40 -5.27
CA VAL A 165 14.92 4.16 -4.17
C VAL A 165 16.43 4.11 -4.27
N LYS A 166 17.04 2.94 -4.54
CA LYS A 166 18.48 2.84 -4.74
C LYS A 166 18.97 3.76 -5.85
N GLU A 167 18.29 3.77 -6.99
CA GLU A 167 18.60 4.67 -8.11
C GLU A 167 18.48 6.15 -7.71
N LEU A 168 17.38 6.50 -7.04
CA LEU A 168 17.13 7.85 -6.55
C LEU A 168 18.18 8.29 -5.52
N LEU A 169 18.75 7.37 -4.72
CA LEU A 169 19.80 7.64 -3.73
C LEU A 169 21.22 7.69 -4.31
N ILE A 170 21.44 7.37 -5.59
CA ILE A 170 22.77 7.51 -6.22
C ILE A 170 23.25 8.97 -6.11
N GLY A 171 24.41 9.19 -5.48
CA GLY A 171 24.99 10.52 -5.28
C GLY A 171 24.31 11.35 -4.18
N GLU A 172 23.56 10.69 -3.29
CA GLU A 172 23.05 11.26 -2.05
C GLU A 172 23.94 10.88 -0.85
N GLU A 173 23.90 11.69 0.21
CA GLU A 173 24.75 11.50 1.40
C GLU A 173 24.31 10.33 2.30
N ILE A 174 23.14 9.74 2.04
CA ILE A 174 22.49 8.73 2.90
C ILE A 174 22.21 7.50 2.05
N SER A 175 22.63 6.35 2.55
CA SER A 175 22.35 5.06 1.92
C SER A 175 20.91 4.58 2.24
N PHE A 176 20.47 3.54 1.53
CA PHE A 176 19.19 2.90 1.85
C PHE A 176 19.16 2.34 3.28
N ASP A 177 20.28 1.76 3.73
CA ASP A 177 20.38 1.14 5.05
C ASP A 177 20.33 2.20 6.16
N ASP A 178 20.96 3.36 5.94
CA ASP A 178 20.87 4.51 6.85
C ASP A 178 19.42 5.03 6.97
N LEU A 179 18.70 5.05 5.84
CA LEU A 179 17.30 5.44 5.80
C LEU A 179 16.43 4.44 6.58
N GLN A 180 16.67 3.13 6.45
CA GLN A 180 15.97 2.12 7.23
C GLN A 180 16.28 2.23 8.73
N ALA A 181 17.56 2.41 9.08
CA ALA A 181 18.01 2.57 10.45
C ALA A 181 17.37 3.79 11.13
N TYR A 182 17.14 4.89 10.40
CA TYR A 182 16.44 6.08 10.93
C TYR A 182 15.04 5.78 11.46
N TYR A 183 14.30 4.88 10.80
CA TYR A 183 12.95 4.54 11.24
C TYR A 183 12.93 3.59 12.45
N SER A 184 14.05 2.91 12.70
CA SER A 184 14.23 1.99 13.84
C SER A 184 14.89 2.65 15.05
N ASN A 185 15.72 3.67 14.85
CA ASN A 185 16.57 4.26 15.90
C ASN A 185 16.33 5.76 16.10
N LYS A 186 16.55 6.24 17.33
CA LYS A 186 16.47 7.66 17.66
C LYS A 186 17.81 8.34 17.32
N ILE A 187 17.84 9.17 16.28
CA ILE A 187 19.02 10.01 15.98
C ILE A 187 19.08 11.17 16.98
N GLU A 188 20.22 11.36 17.64
CA GLU A 188 20.40 12.45 18.61
C GLU A 188 20.86 13.76 17.95
N SER A 189 21.67 13.68 16.91
CA SER A 189 22.21 14.86 16.21
C SER A 189 21.16 15.54 15.33
N LYS A 190 20.89 16.82 15.59
CA LYS A 190 20.02 17.66 14.74
C LYS A 190 20.51 17.77 13.31
N PHE A 191 21.83 17.71 13.09
CA PHE A 191 22.41 17.80 11.76
C PHE A 191 22.09 16.54 10.94
N GLU A 192 22.31 15.36 11.51
CA GLU A 192 21.97 14.08 10.87
C GLU A 192 20.47 13.92 10.65
N GLN A 193 19.65 14.37 11.61
CA GLN A 193 18.20 14.44 11.41
C GLN A 193 17.83 15.28 10.18
N ARG A 194 18.48 16.44 9.96
CA ARG A 194 18.17 17.29 8.79
C ARG A 194 18.57 16.63 7.48
N LYS A 195 19.71 15.95 7.41
CA LYS A 195 20.11 15.20 6.22
C LYS A 195 19.09 14.12 5.88
N VAL A 196 18.68 13.33 6.86
CA VAL A 196 17.68 12.28 6.66
C VAL A 196 16.35 12.87 6.20
N LEU A 197 15.92 13.99 6.81
CA LEU A 197 14.69 14.67 6.41
C LEU A 197 14.72 15.14 4.95
N ARG A 198 15.85 15.67 4.47
CA ARG A 198 15.99 16.06 3.06
C ARG A 198 15.78 14.88 2.13
N VAL A 199 16.33 13.72 2.48
CA VAL A 199 16.16 12.50 1.70
C VAL A 199 14.71 12.00 1.75
N ILE A 200 14.06 12.03 2.91
CA ILE A 200 12.64 11.69 3.04
C ILE A 200 11.77 12.60 2.17
N TYR A 201 11.98 13.91 2.20
CA TYR A 201 11.20 14.85 1.38
C TYR A 201 11.47 14.69 -0.11
N TYR A 202 12.72 14.42 -0.47
CA TYR A 202 13.10 14.10 -1.84
C TYR A 202 12.40 12.83 -2.36
N LEU A 203 12.37 11.76 -1.56
CA LEU A 203 11.65 10.53 -1.90
C LEU A 203 10.13 10.76 -1.94
N ALA A 204 9.57 11.52 -1.00
CA ALA A 204 8.15 11.88 -1.04
C ALA A 204 7.78 12.67 -2.30
N PHE A 205 8.64 13.55 -2.78
CA PHE A 205 8.42 14.25 -4.04
C PHE A 205 8.53 13.28 -5.23
N ALA A 206 9.52 12.38 -5.23
CA ALA A 206 9.67 11.37 -6.28
C ALA A 206 8.46 10.41 -6.37
N PHE A 207 7.87 10.06 -5.24
CA PHE A 207 6.64 9.25 -5.17
C PHE A 207 5.35 10.08 -5.26
N GLU A 208 5.42 11.36 -5.65
CA GLU A 208 4.26 12.23 -5.84
C GLU A 208 3.36 12.35 -4.59
N THR A 209 3.94 12.13 -3.41
CA THR A 209 3.27 12.20 -2.10
C THR A 209 3.14 13.66 -1.62
N ILE A 210 3.96 14.55 -2.17
CA ILE A 210 3.94 15.99 -1.92
C ILE A 210 4.08 16.75 -3.24
N GLU A 211 3.49 17.93 -3.31
CA GLU A 211 3.63 18.82 -4.47
C GLU A 211 4.99 19.54 -4.45
N GLU A 212 5.40 20.08 -5.59
CA GLU A 212 6.69 20.77 -5.74
C GLU A 212 6.82 21.97 -4.78
N ASN A 213 5.76 22.76 -4.61
CA ASN A 213 5.77 23.91 -3.70
C ASN A 213 5.99 23.47 -2.24
N GLU A 214 5.28 22.42 -1.82
CA GLU A 214 5.42 21.82 -0.48
C GLU A 214 6.83 21.22 -0.30
N PHE A 215 7.37 20.54 -1.32
CA PHE A 215 8.74 20.04 -1.32
C PHE A 215 9.77 21.16 -1.12
N ILE A 216 9.67 22.25 -1.89
CA ILE A 216 10.59 23.39 -1.82
C ILE A 216 10.56 24.00 -0.40
N GLU A 217 9.37 24.17 0.18
CA GLU A 217 9.21 24.71 1.53
C GLU A 217 9.82 23.79 2.59
N LEU A 218 9.51 22.50 2.54
CA LEU A 218 10.04 21.49 3.46
C LEU A 218 11.57 21.41 3.39
N MET A 219 12.15 21.49 2.18
CA MET A 219 13.60 21.51 1.99
C MET A 219 14.24 22.78 2.59
N LYS A 220 13.62 23.95 2.42
CA LYS A 220 14.09 25.20 3.06
C LYS A 220 14.10 25.09 4.58
N HIS A 221 13.10 24.45 5.19
CA HIS A 221 13.08 24.22 6.64
C HIS A 221 14.21 23.33 7.15
N THR A 222 14.80 22.49 6.29
CA THR A 222 16.01 21.72 6.62
C THR A 222 17.31 22.50 6.38
N GLN A 223 17.23 23.76 5.97
CA GLN A 223 18.36 24.61 5.54
C GLN A 223 19.08 24.08 4.28
N ALA A 224 18.35 23.41 3.38
CA ALA A 224 18.91 23.02 2.09
C ALA A 224 19.17 24.25 1.21
N SER A 225 20.27 24.24 0.46
CA SER A 225 20.60 25.35 -0.44
C SER A 225 19.70 25.35 -1.68
N LYS A 226 19.48 26.52 -2.30
CA LYS A 226 18.71 26.62 -3.56
C LYS A 226 19.31 25.73 -4.67
N LYS A 227 20.65 25.62 -4.72
CA LYS A 227 21.36 24.75 -5.66
C LYS A 227 21.02 23.27 -5.44
N GLU A 228 21.00 22.83 -4.19
CA GLU A 228 20.64 21.46 -3.80
C GLU A 228 19.18 21.13 -4.14
N ILE A 229 18.25 22.04 -3.83
CA ILE A 229 16.82 21.89 -4.15
C ILE A 229 16.63 21.74 -5.66
N ASN A 230 17.21 22.64 -6.46
CA ASN A 230 17.10 22.58 -7.92
C ASN A 230 17.73 21.31 -8.52
N ARG A 231 18.86 20.84 -7.97
CA ARG A 231 19.49 19.58 -8.38
C ARG A 231 18.53 18.40 -8.18
N LYS A 232 17.88 18.32 -7.02
CA LYS A 232 16.92 17.26 -6.68
C LYS A 232 15.66 17.33 -7.54
N LEU A 233 15.09 18.53 -7.75
CA LEU A 233 13.94 18.73 -8.65
C LEU A 233 14.26 18.20 -10.06
N LYS A 234 15.42 18.55 -10.63
CA LYS A 234 15.83 18.10 -11.95
C LYS A 234 15.98 16.57 -12.00
N LYS A 235 16.58 15.97 -10.96
CA LYS A 235 16.78 14.51 -10.89
C LYS A 235 15.44 13.77 -10.84
N VAL A 236 14.49 14.20 -10.01
CA VAL A 236 13.15 13.57 -9.94
C VAL A 236 12.41 13.69 -11.27
N ARG A 237 12.39 14.88 -11.88
CA ARG A 237 11.70 15.08 -13.16
C ARG A 237 12.26 14.18 -14.27
N LEU A 238 13.59 14.03 -14.33
CA LEU A 238 14.23 13.11 -15.28
C LEU A 238 13.80 11.66 -15.03
N HIS A 239 13.78 11.23 -13.77
CA HIS A 239 13.34 9.89 -13.41
C HIS A 239 11.86 9.65 -13.77
N GLN A 240 10.96 10.58 -13.44
CA GLN A 240 9.54 10.50 -13.79
C GLN A 240 9.29 10.46 -15.31
N ILE A 241 10.07 11.22 -16.10
CA ILE A 241 10.02 11.18 -17.57
C ILE A 241 10.44 9.80 -18.08
N ASN A 242 11.54 9.25 -17.56
CA ASN A 242 12.05 7.94 -17.97
C ASN A 242 11.08 6.81 -17.60
N ASP A 243 10.50 6.84 -16.40
CA ASP A 243 9.48 5.89 -15.97
C ASP A 243 8.20 5.99 -16.81
N GLY A 244 7.78 7.22 -17.15
CA GLY A 244 6.65 7.47 -18.04
C GLY A 244 6.87 6.96 -19.46
N LEU A 245 8.09 7.05 -19.98
CA LEU A 245 8.48 6.48 -21.28
C LEU A 245 8.50 4.95 -21.25
N ASN A 246 9.05 4.34 -20.19
CA ASN A 246 9.07 2.89 -20.03
C ASN A 246 7.66 2.28 -19.93
N LYS A 247 6.72 2.93 -19.22
CA LYS A 247 5.31 2.50 -19.16
C LYS A 247 4.57 2.62 -20.50
N LYS A 248 4.97 3.55 -21.37
CA LYS A 248 4.38 3.71 -22.71
C LYS A 248 4.90 2.66 -23.70
N ASN A 249 6.19 2.32 -23.63
CA ASN A 249 6.79 1.31 -24.50
C ASN A 249 6.23 -0.09 -24.23
N ILE A 250 6.01 -0.45 -22.96
CA ILE A 250 5.40 -1.74 -22.58
C ILE A 250 3.94 -1.86 -23.09
N LYS A 251 3.21 -0.75 -23.22
CA LYS A 251 1.86 -0.73 -23.80
C LYS A 251 1.83 -0.75 -25.33
N ALA A 252 2.95 -0.48 -26.00
CA ALA A 252 3.03 -0.52 -27.46
C ALA A 252 3.46 -1.91 -27.98
N GLU A 253 3.95 -2.78 -27.09
CA GLU A 253 4.39 -4.14 -27.39
C GLU A 253 3.40 -5.24 -26.95
N LEU A 254 2.23 -4.85 -26.42
CA LEU A 254 1.07 -5.72 -26.11
C LEU A 254 -0.09 -5.38 -27.04
#